data_AF-A0A967CUX0-F1
#
_entry.id   AF-A0A967CUX0-F1
#
_cell.length_a   1.000
_cell.length_b   1.000
_cell.length_c   1.000
_cell.angle_alpha   90.00
_cell.angle_beta   90.00
_cell.angle_gamma   90.00
#
_symmetry.space_group_name_H-M   'P 1'
#
loop_
_entity.id
_entity.type
_entity.pdbx_description
1 polymer ?
#
loop_
_entity_poly.entity_id
_entity_poly.type
_entity_poly.pdbx_seq_one_letter_code
_entity_poly.pdbx_strand_id
1 'polypeptide(L)'
;MPEIRRRHRLGRGRHRQSHGSDRTGEGLDRRDEKAVSRYARQAGVGRIAIVDHDTVEVTNLHRQPLYRMSDIGRPKVEAACDALQGFNPEVRLDAAAERLTPQNAARLVADADIVVDAADSFAVTYILSDVCQAAAKPLVSASVIGMTGYAGAFCGGGPSYRAVFPEVSVDGGTCATVGVLGTAV
;
A
#
# COMPACT_ATOMS: atom_id res chain seq x y z
N MET A 1 15.99 52.80 -22.32
CA MET A 1 16.34 53.09 -20.90
C MET A 1 15.08 52.92 -20.06
N PRO A 2 15.14 52.44 -18.80
CA PRO A 2 16.31 52.06 -17.95
C PRO A 2 17.02 50.74 -18.34
N GLU A 3 17.66 50.05 -17.37
CA GLU A 3 17.97 48.59 -17.41
C GLU A 3 16.80 47.81 -16.74
N ILE A 4 16.81 47.03 -15.65
CA ILE A 4 17.88 46.57 -14.74
C ILE A 4 17.57 45.20 -14.08
N ARG A 5 18.54 44.28 -14.15
CA ARG A 5 18.96 43.18 -13.20
C ARG A 5 17.93 42.57 -12.21
N ARG A 6 17.98 41.25 -11.93
CA ARG A 6 19.20 40.51 -11.53
C ARG A 6 19.34 39.08 -12.06
N ARG A 7 20.60 38.70 -12.27
CA ARG A 7 21.06 37.31 -12.42
C ARG A 7 21.20 36.67 -11.05
N HIS A 8 21.03 35.35 -10.95
CA HIS A 8 21.88 34.55 -10.07
C HIS A 8 22.49 33.37 -10.82
N ARG A 9 23.67 32.95 -10.38
CA ARG A 9 24.62 32.13 -11.15
C ARG A 9 24.84 30.82 -10.40
N LEU A 10 24.32 29.70 -10.89
CA LEU A 10 24.70 28.39 -10.35
C LEU A 10 26.16 28.11 -10.71
N GLY A 11 27.00 27.98 -9.68
CA GLY A 11 28.45 27.88 -9.82
C GLY A 11 28.90 26.46 -10.16
N ARG A 12 29.78 26.30 -11.15
CA ARG A 12 30.49 25.04 -11.41
C ARG A 12 31.58 24.83 -10.35
N GLY A 13 31.25 24.17 -9.25
CA GLY A 13 32.24 23.69 -8.28
C GLY A 13 33.01 22.47 -8.81
N ARG A 14 34.28 22.65 -9.18
CA ARG A 14 35.22 21.52 -9.37
C ARG A 14 35.86 21.21 -8.03
N HIS A 15 35.56 20.05 -7.43
CA HIS A 15 36.37 19.49 -6.35
C HIS A 15 37.18 18.28 -6.85
N ARG A 16 38.34 18.07 -6.22
CA ARG A 16 39.37 17.13 -6.68
C ARG A 16 38.98 15.69 -6.37
N GLN A 17 39.39 14.77 -7.24
CA GLN A 17 39.53 13.37 -6.87
C GLN A 17 40.72 13.23 -5.90
N SER A 18 40.53 12.45 -4.85
CA SER A 18 41.60 11.92 -3.99
C SER A 18 41.27 10.47 -3.70
N HIS A 19 42.14 9.52 -4.06
CA HIS A 19 41.96 8.12 -3.71
C HIS A 19 42.12 7.93 -2.20
N GLY A 20 41.24 7.11 -1.61
CA GLY A 20 41.28 6.72 -0.21
C GLY A 20 40.36 5.53 0.00
N SER A 21 40.94 4.37 0.29
CA SER A 21 40.22 3.13 0.58
C SER A 21 39.85 3.08 2.06
N ASP A 22 38.62 2.66 2.40
CA ASP A 22 38.42 1.28 2.88
C ASP A 22 36.93 0.83 2.84
N ARG A 23 36.73 -0.42 3.24
CA ARG A 23 35.58 -1.34 3.18
C ARG A 23 34.23 -0.91 3.79
N THR A 24 33.26 -1.79 3.51
CA THR A 24 32.09 -2.19 4.33
C THR A 24 31.00 -1.15 4.52
N GLY A 25 29.91 -1.34 3.76
CA GLY A 25 28.71 -0.53 3.85
C GLY A 25 27.64 -0.94 2.83
N GLU A 26 27.39 -2.25 2.65
CA GLU A 26 26.24 -2.72 1.88
C GLU A 26 24.95 -2.43 2.65
N GLY A 27 24.48 -1.19 2.53
CA GLY A 27 23.16 -0.77 3.00
C GLY A 27 22.09 -1.44 2.16
N LEU A 28 21.72 -2.67 2.54
CA LEU A 28 20.70 -3.46 1.85
C LEU A 28 19.38 -2.67 1.82
N ASP A 29 19.05 -2.19 0.64
CA ASP A 29 18.08 -1.13 0.40
C ASP A 29 16.64 -1.67 0.40
N ARG A 30 16.10 -1.91 1.61
CA ARG A 30 14.74 -2.42 1.82
C ARG A 30 13.69 -1.37 1.45
N ARG A 31 13.49 -1.12 0.15
CA ARG A 31 12.85 0.10 -0.36
C ARG A 31 11.37 -0.04 -0.68
N ASP A 32 10.90 -1.22 -1.05
CA ASP A 32 9.72 -1.37 -1.92
C ASP A 32 8.36 -1.20 -1.21
N GLU A 33 8.00 -2.07 -0.27
CA GLU A 33 6.66 -2.09 0.39
C GLU A 33 6.38 -0.90 1.33
N LYS A 34 7.23 0.14 1.35
CA LYS A 34 7.02 1.38 2.13
C LYS A 34 6.25 2.46 1.35
N ALA A 35 5.78 2.13 0.14
CA ALA A 35 5.19 3.06 -0.81
C ALA A 35 3.97 3.83 -0.26
N VAL A 36 2.86 3.14 0.02
CA VAL A 36 1.55 3.79 0.29
C VAL A 36 1.62 4.80 1.44
N SER A 37 2.21 4.43 2.58
CA SER A 37 2.38 5.32 3.73
C SER A 37 3.20 6.59 3.42
N ARG A 38 4.33 6.42 2.71
CA ARG A 38 5.26 7.53 2.43
C ARG A 38 4.69 8.47 1.37
N TYR A 39 4.05 7.91 0.35
CA TYR A 39 3.36 8.73 -0.65
C TYR A 39 2.11 9.40 -0.10
N ALA A 40 1.38 8.79 0.83
CA ALA A 40 0.21 9.41 1.47
C ALA A 40 0.52 10.77 2.13
N ARG A 41 1.63 10.89 2.88
CA ARG A 41 2.08 12.19 3.43
C ARG A 41 2.43 13.19 2.33
N GLN A 42 3.10 12.74 1.27
CA GLN A 42 3.54 13.61 0.17
C GLN A 42 2.39 14.04 -0.77
N ALA A 43 1.31 13.26 -0.82
CA ALA A 43 0.10 13.48 -1.61
C ALA A 43 -1.04 14.19 -0.85
N GLY A 44 -0.87 14.47 0.45
CA GLY A 44 -1.87 15.20 1.24
C GLY A 44 -3.06 14.36 1.72
N VAL A 45 -2.91 13.05 1.85
CA VAL A 45 -3.97 12.16 2.38
C VAL A 45 -4.17 12.44 3.87
N GLY A 46 -5.29 13.09 4.22
CA GLY A 46 -5.61 13.48 5.60
C GLY A 46 -6.23 12.38 6.47
N ARG A 47 -6.79 11.33 5.87
CA ARG A 47 -7.47 10.22 6.56
C ARG A 47 -7.13 8.88 5.89
N ILE A 48 -6.85 7.85 6.68
CA ILE A 48 -6.76 6.46 6.23
C ILE A 48 -7.61 5.61 7.18
N ALA A 49 -8.53 4.81 6.62
CA ALA A 49 -9.25 3.77 7.35
C ALA A 49 -8.62 2.41 7.03
N ILE A 50 -8.43 1.56 8.04
CA ILE A 50 -7.78 0.24 7.89
C ILE A 50 -8.74 -0.84 8.40
N VAL A 51 -9.03 -1.83 7.54
CA VAL A 51 -9.95 -2.95 7.85
C VAL A 51 -9.19 -4.27 7.70
N ASP A 52 -8.94 -4.95 8.82
CA ASP A 52 -8.43 -6.32 8.86
C ASP A 52 -8.87 -6.96 10.20
N HIS A 53 -9.23 -8.24 10.18
CA HIS A 53 -9.65 -9.00 11.35
C HIS A 53 -8.51 -9.81 12.02
N ASP A 54 -7.36 -9.93 11.38
CA ASP A 54 -6.28 -10.81 11.84
C ASP A 54 -5.40 -10.15 12.91
N THR A 55 -4.68 -10.99 13.65
CA THR A 55 -3.50 -10.60 14.43
C THR A 55 -2.21 -10.71 13.62
N VAL A 56 -1.15 -10.02 14.06
CA VAL A 56 0.20 -10.15 13.48
C VAL A 56 0.79 -11.51 13.86
N GLU A 57 1.22 -12.29 12.87
CA GLU A 57 1.89 -13.58 13.07
C GLU A 57 3.30 -13.60 12.49
N VAL A 58 4.21 -14.34 13.14
CA VAL A 58 5.60 -14.57 12.69
C VAL A 58 5.68 -15.21 11.30
N THR A 59 4.68 -16.03 10.95
CA THR A 59 4.46 -16.67 9.65
C THR A 59 4.23 -15.66 8.51
N ASN A 60 3.84 -14.43 8.82
CA ASN A 60 3.47 -13.40 7.85
C ASN A 60 4.50 -12.27 7.73
N LEU A 61 5.36 -12.07 8.75
CA LEU A 61 6.37 -10.99 8.78
C LEU A 61 7.36 -10.98 7.61
N HIS A 62 7.58 -12.11 6.91
CA HIS A 62 8.46 -12.18 5.74
C HIS A 62 7.90 -11.48 4.49
N ARG A 63 6.60 -11.16 4.47
CA ARG A 63 5.87 -10.46 3.39
C ARG A 63 4.92 -9.38 3.93
N GLN A 64 5.18 -8.89 5.15
CA GLN A 64 4.43 -7.83 5.82
C GLN A 64 5.38 -6.93 6.65
N PRO A 65 6.34 -6.22 6.03
CA PRO A 65 7.42 -5.45 6.66
C PRO A 65 6.95 -4.15 7.33
N LEU A 66 5.64 -3.88 7.33
CA LEU A 66 5.02 -2.86 8.19
C LEU A 66 5.12 -3.27 9.67
N TYR A 67 4.96 -4.57 9.97
CA TYR A 67 4.95 -5.13 11.32
C TYR A 67 6.33 -5.61 11.76
N ARG A 68 6.53 -5.79 13.07
CA ARG A 68 7.79 -6.21 13.67
C ARG A 68 7.59 -7.44 14.57
N MET A 69 8.69 -8.06 14.99
CA MET A 69 8.69 -9.11 16.03
C MET A 69 8.05 -8.66 17.35
N SER A 70 7.99 -7.35 17.61
CA SER A 70 7.35 -6.77 18.80
C SER A 70 5.83 -6.63 18.69
N ASP A 71 5.25 -6.80 17.49
CA ASP A 71 3.82 -6.65 17.24
C ASP A 71 3.08 -8.00 17.20
N ILE A 72 3.79 -9.13 17.30
CA ILE A 72 3.21 -10.47 17.21
C ILE A 72 2.10 -10.65 18.28
N GLY A 73 0.93 -11.13 17.84
CA GLY A 73 -0.26 -11.30 18.67
C GLY A 73 -1.13 -10.05 18.85
N ARG A 74 -0.68 -8.87 18.41
CA ARG A 74 -1.53 -7.67 18.34
C ARG A 74 -2.49 -7.74 17.14
N PRO A 75 -3.67 -7.09 17.19
CA PRO A 75 -4.48 -6.86 15.99
C PRO A 75 -3.67 -6.10 14.92
N LYS A 76 -3.69 -6.58 13.67
CA LYS A 76 -2.94 -5.96 12.57
C LYS A 76 -3.29 -4.47 12.41
N VAL A 77 -4.56 -4.11 12.51
CA VAL A 77 -5.02 -2.72 12.34
C VAL A 77 -4.43 -1.77 13.38
N GLU A 78 -4.18 -2.21 14.61
CA GLU A 78 -3.54 -1.40 15.65
C GLU A 78 -2.03 -1.23 15.39
N ALA A 79 -1.34 -2.33 15.10
CA ALA A 79 0.08 -2.32 14.77
C ALA A 79 0.37 -1.50 13.48
N ALA A 80 -0.54 -1.57 12.50
CA ALA A 80 -0.51 -0.73 11.30
C ALA A 80 -0.71 0.75 11.67
N CYS A 81 -1.66 1.07 12.55
CA CYS A 81 -1.87 2.45 12.99
C CYS A 81 -0.63 3.04 13.67
N ASP A 82 -0.04 2.34 14.64
CA ASP A 82 1.20 2.79 15.30
C ASP A 82 2.35 3.02 14.30
N ALA A 83 2.54 2.09 13.37
CA ALA A 83 3.59 2.17 12.36
C ALA A 83 3.37 3.37 11.41
N LEU A 84 2.13 3.61 10.99
CA LEU A 84 1.75 4.73 10.12
C LEU A 84 1.85 6.08 10.84
N GLN A 85 1.40 6.19 12.10
CA GLN A 85 1.53 7.41 12.90
C GLN A 85 3.00 7.78 13.12
N GLY A 86 3.88 6.77 13.26
CA GLY A 86 5.33 6.93 13.32
C GLY A 86 5.99 7.43 12.01
N PHE A 87 5.31 7.33 10.86
CA PHE A 87 5.75 7.93 9.60
C PHE A 87 5.09 9.28 9.30
N ASN A 88 3.84 9.48 9.72
CA ASN A 88 3.09 10.71 9.50
C ASN A 88 2.17 11.05 10.68
N PRO A 89 2.64 11.82 11.69
CA PRO A 89 1.81 12.17 12.85
C PRO A 89 0.58 13.03 12.55
N GLU A 90 0.47 13.58 11.33
CA GLU A 90 -0.61 14.48 10.89
C GLU A 90 -1.77 13.74 10.20
N VAL A 91 -1.62 12.46 9.84
CA VAL A 91 -2.75 11.69 9.26
C VAL A 91 -3.69 11.21 10.35
N ARG A 92 -4.99 11.29 10.09
CA ARG A 92 -6.01 10.61 10.91
C ARG A 92 -6.08 9.13 10.50
N LEU A 93 -5.93 8.24 11.48
CA LEU A 93 -6.09 6.80 11.30
C LEU A 93 -7.35 6.32 12.01
N ASP A 94 -8.22 5.60 11.30
CA ASP A 94 -9.36 4.90 11.89
C ASP A 94 -9.16 3.38 11.70
N ALA A 95 -9.05 2.63 12.80
CA ALA A 95 -8.87 1.18 12.80
C ALA A 95 -10.22 0.45 12.93
N ALA A 96 -10.46 -0.55 12.09
CA ALA A 96 -11.63 -1.42 12.14
C ALA A 96 -11.19 -2.89 12.20
N ALA A 97 -11.14 -3.45 13.42
CA ALA A 97 -10.81 -4.86 13.68
C ALA A 97 -11.99 -5.80 13.36
N GLU A 98 -12.54 -5.70 12.15
CA GLU A 98 -13.68 -6.49 11.68
C GLU A 98 -13.42 -7.09 10.30
N ARG A 99 -14.01 -8.26 10.03
CA ARG A 99 -13.89 -8.91 8.71
C ARG A 99 -14.74 -8.15 7.69
N LEU A 100 -14.18 -7.86 6.51
CA LEU A 100 -14.98 -7.33 5.41
C LEU A 100 -15.92 -8.42 4.86
N THR A 101 -17.20 -8.09 4.76
CA THR A 101 -18.30 -8.97 4.34
C THR A 101 -19.27 -8.20 3.43
N PRO A 102 -20.13 -8.88 2.65
CA PRO A 102 -21.17 -8.20 1.87
C PRO A 102 -22.09 -7.29 2.72
N GLN A 103 -22.26 -7.60 4.01
CA GLN A 103 -23.16 -6.89 4.92
C GLN A 103 -22.56 -5.59 5.51
N ASN A 104 -21.24 -5.50 5.71
CA ASN A 104 -20.59 -4.29 6.24
C ASN A 104 -19.80 -3.48 5.19
N ALA A 105 -19.43 -4.06 4.04
CA ALA A 105 -18.61 -3.39 3.02
C ALA A 105 -19.18 -2.03 2.57
N ALA A 106 -20.50 -1.94 2.33
CA ALA A 106 -21.15 -0.70 1.92
C ALA A 106 -21.03 0.43 2.97
N ARG A 107 -21.05 0.10 4.27
CA ARG A 107 -20.77 1.05 5.35
C ARG A 107 -19.29 1.43 5.37
N LEU A 108 -18.40 0.44 5.24
CA LEU A 108 -16.95 0.63 5.36
C LEU A 108 -16.38 1.52 4.26
N VAL A 109 -16.88 1.43 3.01
CA VAL A 109 -16.43 2.30 1.91
C VAL A 109 -17.16 3.63 1.82
N ALA A 110 -18.22 3.86 2.63
CA ALA A 110 -19.13 5.01 2.47
C ALA A 110 -18.39 6.36 2.48
N ASP A 111 -17.44 6.53 3.40
CA ASP A 111 -16.64 7.75 3.56
C ASP A 111 -15.41 7.84 2.64
N ALA A 112 -15.03 6.76 1.94
CA ALA A 112 -13.76 6.69 1.23
C ALA A 112 -13.80 7.35 -0.16
N ASP A 113 -12.90 8.30 -0.44
CA ASP A 113 -12.73 8.88 -1.78
C ASP A 113 -12.14 7.89 -2.80
N ILE A 114 -11.25 7.02 -2.32
CA ILE A 114 -10.62 5.92 -3.06
C ILE A 114 -10.57 4.70 -2.14
N VAL A 115 -10.89 3.53 -2.66
CA VAL A 115 -10.71 2.24 -1.96
C VAL A 115 -9.47 1.55 -2.49
N VAL A 116 -8.65 0.99 -1.59
CA VAL A 116 -7.50 0.16 -1.94
C VAL A 116 -7.75 -1.26 -1.43
N ASP A 117 -7.71 -2.22 -2.34
CA ASP A 117 -7.70 -3.64 -2.01
C ASP A 117 -6.26 -4.12 -1.81
N ALA A 118 -6.02 -4.72 -0.64
CA ALA A 118 -4.77 -5.35 -0.24
C ALA A 118 -5.02 -6.70 0.46
N ALA A 119 -6.19 -7.31 0.22
CA ALA A 119 -6.53 -8.61 0.78
C ALA A 119 -5.87 -9.75 0.00
N ASP A 120 -5.51 -10.84 0.68
CA ASP A 120 -4.99 -12.07 0.07
C ASP A 120 -6.09 -13.03 -0.43
N SER A 121 -7.34 -12.55 -0.45
CA SER A 121 -8.54 -13.33 -0.74
C SER A 121 -9.42 -12.64 -1.79
N PHE A 122 -9.55 -13.27 -2.96
CA PHE A 122 -10.43 -12.83 -4.04
C PHE A 122 -11.87 -12.53 -3.56
N ALA A 123 -12.37 -13.23 -2.54
CA ALA A 123 -13.69 -12.97 -1.99
C ALA A 123 -13.85 -11.50 -1.53
N VAL A 124 -12.82 -10.91 -0.94
CA VAL A 124 -12.80 -9.48 -0.57
C VAL A 124 -12.73 -8.60 -1.82
N THR A 125 -11.83 -8.90 -2.76
CA THR A 125 -11.70 -8.19 -4.05
C THR A 125 -13.03 -8.10 -4.81
N TYR A 126 -13.79 -9.20 -4.87
CA TYR A 126 -15.09 -9.23 -5.55
C TYR A 126 -16.20 -8.49 -4.78
N ILE A 127 -16.20 -8.52 -3.44
CA ILE A 127 -17.13 -7.69 -2.65
C ILE A 127 -16.80 -6.20 -2.85
N LEU A 128 -15.51 -5.83 -2.79
CA LEU A 128 -15.07 -4.47 -3.05
C LEU A 128 -15.39 -4.02 -4.48
N SER A 129 -15.20 -4.88 -5.48
CA SER A 129 -15.58 -4.64 -6.88
C SER A 129 -17.05 -4.23 -7.00
N ASP A 130 -17.95 -5.05 -6.47
CA ASP A 130 -19.40 -4.86 -6.66
C ASP A 130 -19.90 -3.63 -5.88
N VAL A 131 -19.40 -3.42 -4.66
CA VAL A 131 -19.77 -2.28 -3.82
C VAL A 131 -19.18 -0.96 -4.34
N CYS A 132 -17.91 -0.95 -4.79
CA CYS A 132 -17.30 0.26 -5.36
C CYS A 132 -17.92 0.63 -6.72
N GLN A 133 -18.32 -0.36 -7.53
CA GLN A 133 -19.06 -0.12 -8.77
C GLN A 133 -20.43 0.50 -8.46
N ALA A 134 -21.18 -0.04 -7.50
CA ALA A 134 -22.49 0.48 -7.10
C ALA A 134 -22.41 1.89 -6.48
N ALA A 135 -21.33 2.18 -5.73
CA ALA A 135 -21.08 3.49 -5.12
C ALA A 135 -20.35 4.49 -6.06
N ALA A 136 -20.04 4.10 -7.30
CA ALA A 136 -19.22 4.85 -8.25
C ALA A 136 -17.84 5.31 -7.71
N LYS A 137 -17.27 4.57 -6.76
CA LYS A 137 -15.98 4.86 -6.13
C LYS A 137 -14.82 4.21 -6.92
N PRO A 138 -13.66 4.87 -7.06
CA PRO A 138 -12.44 4.24 -7.57
C PRO A 138 -11.98 3.11 -6.65
N LEU A 139 -11.69 1.95 -7.23
CA LEU A 139 -11.07 0.81 -6.56
C LEU A 139 -9.69 0.57 -7.16
N VAL A 140 -8.64 0.74 -6.37
CA VAL A 140 -7.28 0.29 -6.72
C VAL A 140 -7.11 -1.12 -6.16
N SER A 141 -6.70 -2.08 -6.99
CA SER A 141 -6.40 -3.45 -6.55
C SER A 141 -5.11 -3.93 -7.21
N ALA A 142 -4.30 -4.65 -6.44
CA ALA A 142 -3.07 -5.28 -6.88
C ALA A 142 -2.94 -6.66 -6.25
N SER A 143 -2.39 -7.62 -6.99
CA SER A 143 -2.20 -8.99 -6.52
C SER A 143 -1.02 -9.64 -7.22
N VAL A 144 -0.30 -10.51 -6.50
CA VAL A 144 0.89 -11.21 -6.99
C VAL A 144 0.85 -12.67 -6.56
N ILE A 145 1.09 -13.58 -7.50
CA ILE A 145 1.14 -15.02 -7.30
C ILE A 145 2.47 -15.52 -7.90
N GLY A 146 3.34 -16.06 -7.04
CA GLY A 146 4.69 -16.50 -7.41
C GLY A 146 5.58 -15.36 -7.93
N MET A 147 5.66 -15.22 -9.27
CA MET A 147 6.46 -14.21 -9.99
C MET A 147 5.63 -13.29 -10.91
N THR A 148 4.31 -13.49 -10.98
CA THR A 148 3.41 -12.70 -11.85
C THR A 148 2.36 -11.99 -11.02
N GLY A 149 1.99 -10.80 -11.43
CA GLY A 149 0.93 -10.03 -10.76
C GLY A 149 0.36 -8.93 -11.63
N TYR A 150 -0.64 -8.24 -11.10
CA TYR A 150 -1.24 -7.05 -11.70
C TYR A 150 -1.33 -5.93 -10.66
N ALA A 151 -1.46 -4.70 -11.15
CA ALA A 151 -1.96 -3.56 -10.40
C ALA A 151 -2.87 -2.76 -11.34
N GLY A 152 -4.04 -2.34 -10.86
CA GLY A 152 -5.03 -1.65 -11.70
C GLY A 152 -5.98 -0.76 -10.90
N ALA A 153 -6.58 0.20 -11.60
CA ALA A 153 -7.69 1.00 -11.11
C ALA A 153 -8.97 0.60 -11.85
N PHE A 154 -10.03 0.39 -11.08
CA PHE A 154 -11.32 -0.15 -11.49
C PHE A 154 -12.45 0.72 -10.93
N CYS A 155 -13.68 0.50 -11.39
CA CYS A 155 -14.86 1.26 -10.97
C CYS A 155 -14.64 2.77 -11.23
N GLY A 156 -15.24 3.68 -10.44
CA GLY A 156 -14.99 5.12 -10.56
C GLY A 156 -15.31 5.77 -11.93
N GLY A 157 -16.17 5.13 -12.74
CA GLY A 157 -16.46 5.50 -14.13
C GLY A 157 -15.80 4.61 -15.19
N GLY A 158 -14.82 3.78 -14.80
CA GLY A 158 -14.30 2.67 -15.59
C GLY A 158 -15.04 1.34 -15.33
N PRO A 159 -14.59 0.23 -15.95
CA PRO A 159 -15.11 -1.10 -15.67
C PRO A 159 -14.77 -1.54 -14.24
N SER A 160 -15.64 -2.35 -13.62
CA SER A 160 -15.34 -2.98 -12.33
C SER A 160 -14.29 -4.08 -12.47
N TYR A 161 -13.67 -4.50 -11.36
CA TYR A 161 -12.75 -5.64 -11.36
C TYR A 161 -13.43 -6.90 -11.91
N ARG A 162 -14.68 -7.17 -11.48
CA ARG A 162 -15.50 -8.28 -12.00
C ARG A 162 -15.76 -8.19 -13.52
N ALA A 163 -15.80 -6.99 -14.10
CA ALA A 163 -15.98 -6.84 -15.55
C ALA A 163 -14.70 -7.16 -16.35
N VAL A 164 -13.52 -7.07 -15.72
CA VAL A 164 -12.22 -7.45 -16.31
C VAL A 164 -11.88 -8.91 -16.02
N PHE A 165 -12.23 -9.39 -14.83
CA PHE A 165 -12.01 -10.75 -14.35
C PHE A 165 -13.38 -11.35 -13.94
N PRO A 166 -14.15 -11.95 -14.87
CA PRO A 166 -15.51 -12.40 -14.59
C PRO A 166 -15.59 -13.71 -13.77
N GLU A 167 -14.59 -14.59 -13.91
CA GLU A 167 -14.56 -15.89 -13.25
C GLU A 167 -13.53 -15.95 -12.11
N VAL A 168 -13.89 -16.61 -11.01
CA VAL A 168 -12.95 -16.99 -9.95
C VAL A 168 -12.30 -18.31 -10.38
N SER A 169 -11.05 -18.27 -10.84
CA SER A 169 -10.25 -19.47 -11.09
C SER A 169 -9.85 -20.13 -9.77
N VAL A 170 -10.75 -20.92 -9.20
CA VAL A 170 -10.61 -21.52 -7.85
C VAL A 170 -9.36 -22.41 -7.72
N ASP A 171 -8.89 -22.96 -8.85
CA ASP A 171 -7.70 -23.81 -8.94
C ASP A 171 -6.36 -23.05 -8.73
N GLY A 172 -6.38 -21.71 -8.74
CA GLY A 172 -5.16 -20.88 -8.66
C GLY A 172 -4.53 -20.76 -7.26
N GLY A 173 -5.25 -21.14 -6.20
CA GLY A 173 -4.84 -20.92 -4.81
C GLY A 173 -4.85 -19.44 -4.38
N THR A 174 -4.40 -19.18 -3.16
CA THR A 174 -4.16 -17.81 -2.63
C THR A 174 -2.67 -17.53 -2.50
N CYS A 175 -2.31 -16.27 -2.24
CA CYS A 175 -0.94 -15.86 -1.90
C CYS A 175 -0.35 -16.70 -0.74
N ALA A 176 -1.18 -17.12 0.22
CA ALA A 176 -0.78 -17.93 1.37
C ALA A 176 -0.50 -19.40 1.01
N THR A 177 -1.12 -19.97 -0.04
CA THR A 177 -0.89 -21.36 -0.47
C THR A 177 0.17 -21.51 -1.55
N VAL A 178 0.33 -20.50 -2.43
CA VAL A 178 1.33 -20.54 -3.53
C VAL A 178 2.67 -19.93 -3.10
N GLY A 179 2.66 -19.00 -2.15
CA GLY A 179 3.82 -18.21 -1.77
C GLY A 179 4.09 -17.04 -2.71
N VAL A 180 4.76 -16.01 -2.18
CA VAL A 180 5.09 -14.77 -2.89
C VAL A 180 6.50 -14.32 -2.47
N LEU A 181 7.28 -13.79 -3.41
CA LEU A 181 8.56 -13.15 -3.13
C LEU A 181 8.34 -11.80 -2.42
N GLY A 182 8.93 -11.61 -1.24
CA GLY A 182 8.84 -10.37 -0.44
C GLY A 182 9.55 -9.13 -1.01
N THR A 183 9.78 -9.09 -2.32
CA THR A 183 10.20 -7.92 -3.11
C THR A 183 9.22 -7.63 -4.27
N ALA A 184 8.12 -8.38 -4.34
CA ALA A 184 7.05 -8.19 -5.32
C ALA A 184 5.74 -7.73 -4.66
N VAL A 185 5.70 -7.68 -3.32
CA VAL A 185 4.65 -7.07 -2.50
C VAL A 185 5.09 -5.64 -2.15
#